data_AF-A0A7C1FKY2-F1
#
_entry.id   AF-A0A7C1FKY2-F1
#
_cell.length_a   1.000
_cell.length_b   1.000
_cell.length_c   1.000
_cell.angle_alpha   90.00
_cell.angle_beta   90.00
_cell.angle_gamma   90.00
#
_symmetry.space_group_name_H-M   'P 1'
#
loop_
_entity.id
_entity.type
_entity.pdbx_description
1 polymer ?
#
loop_
_entity_poly.entity_id
_entity_poly.type
_entity_poly.pdbx_seq_one_letter_code
_entity_poly.pdbx_strand_id
1 'polypeptide(L)'
;MHRPIVIIRLDGNGRVYRPGEVLSGEFRLSALPERPPKALEVSVLWYTEGKGDPDIAVHEFWRYRLSDQQSIDLRRPQRFSTQLPNSPLSYEGQIVKVRWCVRVRVFLGDGKEVVGQKVFRLGVIPPAKCSANGLAASQRPALLGVADP
;
A
#
# COMPACT_ATOMS: atom_id res chain seq x y z
N MET A 1 -5.41 -25.89 13.88
CA MET A 1 -4.04 -25.45 13.56
C MET A 1 -4.11 -24.07 12.91
N HIS A 2 -3.25 -23.11 13.31
CA HIS A 2 -3.35 -21.72 12.85
C HIS A 2 -2.56 -21.53 11.55
N ARG A 3 -3.22 -21.02 10.50
CA ARG A 3 -2.54 -20.66 9.25
C ARG A 3 -1.55 -19.53 9.52
N PRO A 4 -0.25 -19.68 9.17
CA PRO A 4 0.72 -18.62 9.39
C PRO A 4 0.35 -17.39 8.55
N ILE A 5 0.57 -16.21 9.12
CA ILE A 5 0.41 -14.92 8.44
C ILE A 5 1.74 -14.18 8.46
N VAL A 6 1.99 -13.35 7.45
CA VAL A 6 3.13 -12.42 7.48
C VAL A 6 2.71 -11.15 8.20
N ILE A 7 3.46 -10.79 9.23
CA ILE A 7 3.31 -9.54 9.97
C ILE A 7 4.41 -8.60 9.48
N ILE A 8 4.03 -7.41 9.01
CA ILE A 8 4.94 -6.37 8.53
C ILE A 8 4.76 -5.12 9.39
N ARG A 9 5.87 -4.57 9.88
CA ARG A 9 5.93 -3.31 10.64
C ARG A 9 6.87 -2.35 9.93
N LEU A 10 6.40 -1.13 9.70
CA LEU A 10 7.21 -0.05 9.13
C LEU A 10 7.62 0.89 10.25
N ASP A 11 8.87 1.32 10.25
CA ASP A 11 9.42 2.15 11.33
C ASP A 11 8.77 3.54 11.37
N GLY A 12 8.30 4.05 10.22
CA GLY A 12 7.59 5.34 10.12
C GLY A 12 6.18 5.37 10.72
N ASN A 13 5.67 4.27 11.27
CA ASN A 13 4.41 4.20 12.04
C ASN A 13 3.18 4.89 11.37
N GLY A 14 3.00 4.70 10.06
CA GLY A 14 1.86 5.25 9.31
C GLY A 14 2.02 6.69 8.83
N ARG A 15 3.19 7.32 9.01
CA ARG A 15 3.51 8.62 8.42
C ARG A 15 3.52 8.57 6.89
N VAL A 16 3.46 9.74 6.28
CA VAL A 16 3.74 9.93 4.85
C VAL A 16 5.25 10.06 4.66
N TYR A 17 5.81 9.26 3.75
CA TYR A 17 7.21 9.34 3.38
C TYR A 17 7.43 10.37 2.28
N ARG A 18 8.58 11.05 2.28
CA ARG A 18 8.97 11.96 1.19
C ARG A 18 9.73 11.21 0.09
N PRO A 19 9.66 11.70 -1.17
CA PRO A 19 10.61 11.34 -2.21
C PRO A 19 12.06 11.36 -1.71
N GLY A 20 12.84 10.32 -2.04
CA GLY A 20 14.24 10.19 -1.62
C GLY A 20 14.45 9.79 -0.16
N GLU A 21 13.39 9.66 0.64
CA GLU A 21 13.48 9.19 2.02
C GLU A 21 13.72 7.69 2.11
N VAL A 22 14.35 7.24 3.19
CA VAL A 22 14.53 5.82 3.48
C VAL A 22 13.24 5.23 4.06
N LEU A 23 12.71 4.21 3.39
CA LEU A 23 11.71 3.31 3.94
C LEU A 23 12.43 2.14 4.62
N SER A 24 12.18 1.94 5.91
CA SER A 24 12.68 0.80 6.66
C SER A 24 11.57 0.13 7.47
N GLY A 25 11.81 -1.14 7.81
CA GLY A 25 10.91 -1.90 8.65
C GLY A 25 11.38 -3.33 8.89
N GLU A 26 10.48 -4.11 9.44
CA GLU A 26 10.67 -5.52 9.72
C GLU A 26 9.46 -6.36 9.30
N PHE A 27 9.70 -7.64 9.04
CA PHE A 27 8.65 -8.62 8.87
C PHE A 27 8.98 -9.91 9.62
N ARG A 28 7.94 -10.69 9.93
CA ARG A 28 8.05 -12.04 10.50
C ARG A 28 6.80 -12.86 10.21
N LEU A 29 6.91 -14.17 10.36
CA LEU A 29 5.77 -15.07 10.42
C LEU A 29 5.18 -15.12 11.83
N SER A 30 3.86 -15.23 11.93
CA SER A 30 3.16 -15.43 13.20
C SER A 30 3.42 -16.81 13.82
N ALA A 31 3.61 -17.82 12.98
CA ALA A 31 3.86 -19.21 13.35
C ALA A 31 4.71 -19.90 12.28
N LEU A 32 5.31 -21.06 12.60
CA LEU A 32 5.97 -21.87 11.58
C LEU A 32 4.92 -22.54 10.69
N PRO A 33 5.10 -22.50 9.36
CA PRO A 33 4.30 -23.32 8.45
C PRO A 33 4.59 -24.81 8.66
N GLU A 34 3.60 -25.65 8.36
CA GLU A 34 3.74 -27.12 8.41
C GLU A 34 4.81 -27.64 7.44
N ARG A 35 5.03 -26.92 6.33
CA ARG A 35 6.04 -27.23 5.33
C ARG A 35 7.16 -26.20 5.38
N PRO A 36 8.43 -26.61 5.22
CA PRO A 36 9.55 -25.70 5.29
C PRO A 36 9.44 -24.64 4.17
N PRO A 37 9.70 -23.36 4.49
CA PRO A 37 9.88 -22.32 3.48
C PRO A 37 11.05 -22.65 2.55
N LYS A 38 10.84 -22.52 1.24
CA LYS A 38 11.88 -22.70 0.19
C LYS A 38 12.46 -21.37 -0.28
N ALA A 39 11.63 -20.33 -0.29
CA ALA A 39 12.05 -19.00 -0.70
C ALA A 39 11.23 -17.93 0.00
N LEU A 40 11.83 -16.74 0.08
CA LEU A 40 11.24 -15.53 0.62
C LEU A 40 11.48 -14.41 -0.39
N GLU A 41 10.43 -13.65 -0.69
CA GLU A 41 10.50 -12.41 -1.45
C GLU A 41 10.01 -11.25 -0.60
N VAL A 42 10.73 -10.13 -0.69
CA VAL A 42 10.32 -8.83 -0.14
C VAL A 42 10.34 -7.85 -1.29
N SER A 43 9.23 -7.14 -1.49
CA SER A 43 9.10 -6.18 -2.58
C SER A 43 8.54 -4.87 -2.05
N VAL A 44 9.16 -3.76 -2.42
CA VAL A 44 8.53 -2.44 -2.34
C VAL A 44 7.99 -2.14 -3.72
N LEU A 45 6.68 -1.95 -3.81
CA LEU A 45 6.00 -1.83 -5.10
C LEU A 45 4.85 -0.83 -5.01
N TRP A 46 4.40 -0.41 -6.17
CA TRP A 46 3.14 0.29 -6.32
C TRP A 46 2.22 -0.43 -7.29
N TYR A 47 0.93 -0.19 -7.15
CA TYR A 47 -0.09 -0.65 -8.09
C TYR A 47 -1.20 0.39 -8.23
N THR A 48 -1.89 0.37 -9.36
CA THR A 48 -3.10 1.16 -9.56
C THR A 48 -4.35 0.38 -9.17
N GLU A 49 -5.34 1.07 -8.62
CA GLU A 49 -6.68 0.54 -8.38
C GLU A 49 -7.72 1.55 -8.88
N GLY A 50 -8.86 1.09 -9.39
CA GLY A 50 -9.95 1.96 -9.85
C GLY A 50 -10.56 1.52 -11.18
N LYS A 51 -11.13 2.48 -11.93
CA LYS A 51 -11.65 2.25 -13.28
C LYS A 51 -10.50 2.29 -14.29
N GLY A 52 -10.29 1.18 -14.99
CA GLY A 52 -9.22 0.99 -15.96
C GLY A 52 -8.46 -0.31 -15.70
N ASP A 53 -7.41 -0.54 -16.48
CA ASP A 53 -6.56 -1.70 -16.29
C ASP A 53 -5.60 -1.48 -15.11
N PRO A 54 -5.52 -2.44 -14.17
CA PRO A 54 -4.58 -2.35 -13.07
C PRO A 54 -3.15 -2.49 -13.59
N ASP A 55 -2.28 -1.60 -13.13
CA ASP A 55 -0.84 -1.60 -13.39
C ASP A 55 -0.09 -1.89 -12.09
N ILE A 56 1.10 -2.47 -12.21
CA ILE A 56 1.95 -2.83 -11.08
C ILE A 56 3.42 -2.70 -11.49
N ALA A 57 4.21 -2.02 -10.66
CA ALA A 57 5.66 -2.01 -10.82
C ALA A 57 6.38 -2.14 -9.49
N VAL A 58 7.50 -2.84 -9.53
CA VAL A 58 8.36 -3.08 -8.37
C VAL A 58 9.45 -2.02 -8.38
N HIS A 59 9.55 -1.28 -7.27
CA HIS A 59 10.65 -0.34 -7.03
C HIS A 59 11.89 -1.06 -6.52
N GLU A 60 11.69 -1.97 -5.56
CA GLU A 60 12.78 -2.69 -4.92
C GLU A 60 12.40 -4.14 -4.66
N PHE A 61 13.35 -5.06 -4.84
CA PHE A 61 13.11 -6.49 -4.76
C PHE A 61 14.27 -7.25 -4.14
N TRP A 62 13.98 -8.00 -3.07
CA TRP A 62 14.91 -8.94 -2.48
C TRP A 62 14.33 -10.35 -2.52
N ARG A 63 15.16 -11.31 -2.89
CA ARG A 63 14.81 -12.74 -2.87
C ARG A 63 15.88 -13.56 -2.17
N TYR A 64 15.44 -14.37 -1.21
CA TYR A 64 16.28 -15.29 -0.47
C TYR A 64 15.83 -16.72 -0.75
N ARG A 65 16.78 -17.58 -1.13
CA ARG A 65 16.56 -19.03 -1.16
C ARG A 65 16.89 -19.59 0.21
N LEU A 66 15.97 -20.36 0.77
CA LEU A 66 16.12 -20.99 2.08
C LEU A 66 16.49 -22.44 1.81
N SER A 67 17.78 -22.76 1.96
CA SER A 67 18.28 -24.13 1.90
C SER A 67 18.29 -24.74 3.30
N ASP A 68 18.27 -26.07 3.39
CA ASP A 68 18.22 -26.79 4.67
C ASP A 68 19.42 -26.48 5.58
N GLN A 69 20.55 -26.00 5.02
CA GLN A 69 21.76 -25.64 5.78
C GLN A 69 21.80 -24.19 6.30
N GLN A 70 20.95 -23.29 5.78
CA GLN A 70 20.90 -21.87 6.17
C GLN A 70 19.46 -21.44 6.47
N SER A 71 18.77 -22.21 7.32
CA SER A 71 17.39 -21.87 7.68
C SER A 71 17.35 -20.62 8.58
N ILE A 72 16.89 -19.50 8.01
CA ILE A 72 16.55 -18.30 8.77
C ILE A 72 15.24 -18.59 9.52
N ASP A 73 15.23 -18.43 10.85
CA ASP A 73 13.99 -18.51 11.63
C ASP A 73 13.09 -17.30 11.30
N LEU A 74 12.18 -17.48 10.35
CA LEU A 74 11.26 -16.45 9.89
C LEU A 74 10.27 -15.96 10.95
N ARG A 75 10.20 -16.59 12.14
CA ARG A 75 9.45 -16.03 13.28
C ARG A 75 10.18 -14.87 13.93
N ARG A 76 11.50 -14.79 13.79
CA ARG A 76 12.30 -13.66 14.26
C ARG A 76 12.15 -12.50 13.27
N PRO A 77 12.05 -11.25 13.74
CA PRO A 77 11.99 -10.09 12.86
C PRO A 77 13.19 -10.04 11.90
N GLN A 78 12.89 -9.91 10.60
CA GLN A 78 13.86 -9.69 9.52
C GLN A 78 13.75 -8.25 9.05
N ARG A 79 14.88 -7.55 8.91
CA ARG A 79 14.89 -6.13 8.50
C ARG A 79 15.02 -5.96 7.00
N PHE A 80 14.45 -4.87 6.50
CA PHE A 80 14.64 -4.38 5.14
C PHE A 80 14.73 -2.85 5.14
N SER A 81 15.36 -2.29 4.12
CA SER A 81 15.48 -0.85 3.94
C SER A 81 15.77 -0.50 2.47
N THR A 82 15.16 0.55 1.95
CA THR A 82 15.47 1.10 0.61
C THR A 82 15.19 2.60 0.56
N GLN A 83 15.84 3.30 -0.37
CA GLN A 83 15.55 4.70 -0.66
C GLN A 83 14.35 4.78 -1.61
N LEU A 84 13.33 5.56 -1.26
CA LEU A 84 12.13 5.70 -2.08
C LEU A 84 12.38 6.57 -3.32
N PRO A 85 11.75 6.24 -4.46
CA PRO A 85 11.94 6.98 -5.69
C PRO A 85 11.20 8.32 -5.64
N ASN A 86 11.48 9.18 -6.63
CA ASN A 86 10.76 10.45 -6.78
C ASN A 86 9.33 10.29 -7.32
N SER A 87 9.04 9.16 -7.96
CA SER A 87 7.76 8.89 -8.62
C SER A 87 7.52 7.38 -8.79
N PRO A 88 6.25 6.94 -8.94
CA PRO A 88 5.04 7.75 -8.78
C PRO A 88 4.74 8.07 -7.32
N LEU A 89 4.08 9.19 -7.05
CA LEU A 89 3.57 9.48 -5.71
C LEU A 89 2.27 8.72 -5.45
N SER A 90 1.96 8.48 -4.18
CA SER A 90 0.63 8.02 -3.76
C SER A 90 -0.43 9.02 -4.20
N TYR A 91 -1.52 8.49 -4.76
CA TYR A 91 -2.63 9.29 -5.26
C TYR A 91 -3.96 8.66 -4.86
N GLU A 92 -4.86 9.47 -4.29
CA GLU A 92 -6.22 9.07 -3.88
C GLU A 92 -7.25 9.80 -4.75
N GLY A 93 -7.34 9.42 -6.02
CA GLY A 93 -8.36 9.92 -6.93
C GLY A 93 -9.69 9.17 -6.82
N GLN A 94 -10.73 9.74 -7.44
CA GLN A 94 -12.05 9.10 -7.55
C GLN A 94 -12.08 7.98 -8.60
N ILE A 95 -11.33 8.15 -9.69
CA ILE A 95 -11.31 7.21 -10.83
C ILE A 95 -10.18 6.19 -10.68
N VAL A 96 -8.98 6.66 -10.33
CA VAL A 96 -7.78 5.84 -10.17
C VAL A 96 -7.05 6.26 -8.89
N LYS A 97 -6.40 5.30 -8.26
CA LYS A 97 -5.54 5.51 -7.10
C LYS A 97 -4.21 4.80 -7.34
N VAL A 98 -3.13 5.37 -6.79
CA VAL A 98 -1.80 4.77 -6.79
C VAL A 98 -1.46 4.38 -5.36
N ARG A 99 -1.37 3.07 -5.12
CA ARG A 99 -1.11 2.49 -3.80
C ARG A 99 0.32 1.99 -3.72
N TRP A 100 1.04 2.41 -2.69
CA TRP A 100 2.35 1.88 -2.36
C TRP A 100 2.25 0.84 -1.25
N CYS A 101 2.97 -0.27 -1.37
CA CYS A 101 3.05 -1.25 -0.30
C CYS A 101 4.39 -1.97 -0.25
N VAL A 102 4.71 -2.46 0.94
CA VAL A 102 5.68 -3.55 1.12
C VAL A 102 4.90 -4.85 1.03
N ARG A 103 5.30 -5.74 0.13
CA ARG A 103 4.76 -7.09 -0.02
C ARG A 103 5.83 -8.11 0.36
N VAL A 104 5.46 -9.05 1.21
CA VAL A 104 6.31 -10.20 1.56
C VAL A 104 5.60 -11.47 1.13
N ARG A 105 6.30 -12.33 0.41
CA ARG A 105 5.81 -13.65 -0.04
C ARG A 105 6.75 -14.72 0.47
N VAL A 106 6.21 -15.71 1.15
CA VAL A 106 6.94 -16.90 1.60
C VAL A 106 6.44 -18.08 0.80
N PHE A 107 7.34 -18.70 0.04
CA PHE A 107 7.06 -19.86 -0.81
C PHE A 107 7.35 -21.13 -0.01
N LEU A 108 6.36 -22.00 0.12
CA LEU A 108 6.45 -23.23 0.91
C LEU A 108 6.88 -24.42 0.05
N GLY A 109 7.29 -25.50 0.74
CA GLY A 109 7.72 -26.75 0.11
C GLY A 109 6.72 -27.38 -0.87
N ASP A 110 5.43 -27.16 -0.64
CA ASP A 110 4.29 -27.72 -1.39
C ASP A 110 3.79 -26.80 -2.52
N GLY A 111 4.49 -25.69 -2.80
CA GLY A 111 4.10 -24.72 -3.83
C GLY A 111 3.08 -23.69 -3.37
N LYS A 112 2.56 -23.78 -2.14
CA LYS A 112 1.71 -22.73 -1.56
C LYS A 112 2.53 -21.50 -1.18
N GLU A 113 1.83 -20.38 -1.06
CA GLU A 113 2.42 -19.12 -0.61
C GLU A 113 1.70 -18.57 0.63
N VAL A 114 2.49 -17.97 1.51
CA VAL A 114 1.99 -17.08 2.57
C VAL A 114 2.37 -15.66 2.18
N VAL A 115 1.36 -14.81 1.99
CA VAL A 115 1.54 -13.43 1.54
C VAL A 115 1.05 -12.46 2.60
N GLY A 116 1.81 -11.40 2.84
CA GLY A 116 1.34 -10.24 3.58
C GLY A 116 1.74 -8.94 2.91
N GLN A 117 0.94 -7.91 3.14
CA GLN A 117 1.17 -6.58 2.60
C GLN A 117 0.95 -5.51 3.66
N LYS A 118 1.75 -4.46 3.60
CA LYS A 118 1.56 -3.25 4.40
C LYS A 118 1.64 -2.02 3.50
N VAL A 119 0.51 -1.32 3.40
CA VAL A 119 0.40 -0.08 2.63
C VAL A 119 1.08 1.07 3.37
N PHE A 120 1.71 1.96 2.62
CA PHE A 120 2.22 3.26 3.08
C PHE A 120 1.92 4.35 2.05
N ARG A 121 2.17 5.61 2.40
CA ARG A 121 2.02 6.74 1.47
C ARG A 121 3.37 7.35 1.12
N LEU A 122 3.60 7.58 -0.17
CA LEU A 122 4.76 8.29 -0.70
C LEU A 122 4.33 9.63 -1.29
N GLY A 123 4.85 10.72 -0.75
CA GLY A 123 4.51 12.08 -1.15
C GLY A 123 3.10 12.51 -0.72
N VAL A 124 2.83 13.79 -0.95
CA VAL A 124 1.52 14.41 -0.74
C VAL A 124 1.12 15.07 -2.04
N ILE A 125 0.05 14.58 -2.66
CA ILE A 125 -0.64 15.28 -3.73
C ILE A 125 -1.95 15.81 -3.12
N PRO A 126 -2.30 17.11 -3.28
CA PRO A 126 -3.60 17.60 -2.88
C PRO A 126 -4.72 16.73 -3.48
N PRO A 127 -5.73 16.33 -2.70
CA PRO A 127 -6.83 15.53 -3.22
C PRO A 127 -7.49 16.28 -4.38
N ALA A 128 -7.93 15.54 -5.40
CA ALA A 128 -8.68 16.13 -6.51
C ALA A 128 -9.92 16.85 -5.95
N LYS A 129 -10.06 18.15 -6.24
CA LYS A 129 -11.26 18.92 -5.86
C LYS A 129 -12.45 18.34 -6.64
N CYS A 130 -13.49 17.92 -5.93
CA CYS A 130 -14.78 17.65 -6.55
C CYS A 130 -15.34 18.99 -7.06
N SER A 131 -15.38 19.18 -8.38
CA SER A 131 -16.14 20.27 -8.98
C SER A 131 -17.63 19.96 -8.87
N ALA A 132 -18.25 20.28 -7.73
CA ALA A 132 -19.69 20.37 -7.62
C ALA A 132 -20.13 21.67 -8.30
N ASN A 133 -20.30 21.66 -9.63
CA ASN A 133 -20.88 22.80 -10.34
C ASN A 133 -22.00 22.30 -11.26
N GLY A 134 -23.24 22.61 -10.87
CA GLY A 134 -24.43 22.26 -11.63
C GLY A 134 -25.66 22.17 -10.74
N LEU A 135 -26.21 23.34 -10.36
CA LEU A 135 -27.63 23.67 -10.18
C LEU A 135 -27.73 24.93 -9.29
N ALA A 136 -27.42 26.09 -9.87
CA ALA A 136 -27.91 27.35 -9.32
C ALA A 136 -29.40 27.45 -9.66
N ALA A 137 -30.27 27.15 -8.70
CA ALA A 137 -31.69 27.44 -8.81
C ALA A 137 -31.87 28.97 -8.81
N SER A 138 -32.33 29.49 -9.95
CA SER A 138 -32.77 30.87 -10.12
C SER A 138 -33.89 31.18 -9.13
N GLN A 139 -33.58 31.92 -8.05
CA GLN A 139 -34.60 32.53 -7.20
C GLN A 139 -34.92 33.91 -7.79
N ARG A 140 -36.04 34.00 -8.51
CA ARG A 140 -36.74 35.27 -8.75
C ARG A 140 -37.40 35.72 -7.43
N PRO A 141 -37.15 36.92 -6.91
CA PRO A 141 -37.92 37.43 -5.80
C PRO A 141 -39.31 37.87 -6.29
N ALA A 142 -40.36 37.35 -5.64
CA ALA A 142 -41.72 37.87 -5.75
C ALA A 142 -41.81 39.16 -4.94
N LEU A 143 -42.05 40.29 -5.61
CA LEU A 143 -42.42 41.55 -4.97
C LEU A 143 -43.89 41.47 -4.56
N LEU A 144 -44.12 41.41 -3.24
CA LEU A 144 -45.42 41.52 -2.60
C LEU A 144 -45.83 43.00 -2.55
N GLY A 145 -47.06 43.30 -2.94
CA GLY A 145 -47.60 44.66 -3.03
C GLY A 145 -47.75 45.37 -1.69
N VAL A 146 -47.80 46.70 -1.75
CA VAL A 146 -48.24 47.59 -0.68
C VAL A 146 -49.32 48.50 -1.26
N ALA A 147 -50.44 48.57 -0.54
CA ALA A 147 -51.66 49.30 -0.89
C ALA A 147 -51.54 50.81 -0.62
N ASP A 148 -52.43 51.55 -1.31
CA ASP A 148 -52.78 52.97 -1.18
C ASP A 148 -53.07 53.44 0.26
N PRO A 149 -53.07 54.76 0.42
CA PRO A 149 -54.26 55.46 0.93
C PRO A 149 -54.93 56.39 -0.09
#